data_AF-A0AAQ4CQ21-F1
#
_entry.id   AF-A0AAQ4CQ21-F1
#
_cell.length_a   1.000
_cell.length_b   1.000
_cell.length_c   1.000
_cell.angle_alpha   90.00
_cell.angle_beta   90.00
_cell.angle_gamma   90.00
#
_symmetry.space_group_name_H-M   'P 1'
#
loop_
_entity.id
_entity.type
_entity.pdbx_description
1 polymer ?
#
loop_
_entity_poly.entity_id
_entity_poly.type
_entity_poly.pdbx_seq_one_letter_code
_entity_poly.pdbx_strand_id
1 'polypeptide(L)'
;MDRLKVLWLIFILGNIYDVLISVIAWRYGAMEINQTLIDLGLWYGNTPFFAVMEAFVGVKLILIVGVYWFLKLFEKLRVDKWQWLGFVPFVLTTIFVVVYDTYNFIMHLF
;
A
#
# COMPACT_ATOMS: atom_id res chain seq x y z
N MET A 1 -24.48 -1.51 2.69
CA MET A 1 -23.16 -2.08 3.05
C MET A 1 -22.55 -1.20 4.14
N ASP A 2 -22.00 -1.79 5.20
CA ASP A 2 -21.36 -1.04 6.29
C ASP A 2 -20.16 -0.23 5.76
N ARG A 3 -20.12 1.08 6.03
CA ARG A 3 -19.10 2.01 5.51
C ARG A 3 -17.69 1.52 5.83
N LEU A 4 -17.48 1.00 7.03
CA LEU A 4 -16.18 0.50 7.45
C LEU A 4 -15.75 -0.71 6.64
N LYS A 5 -16.69 -1.61 6.31
CA LYS A 5 -16.42 -2.78 5.44
C LYS A 5 -16.06 -2.36 4.02
N VAL A 6 -16.71 -1.32 3.48
CA VAL A 6 -16.38 -0.79 2.15
C VAL A 6 -14.96 -0.21 2.14
N LEU A 7 -14.62 0.59 3.15
CA LEU A 7 -13.29 1.19 3.27
C LEU A 7 -12.20 0.10 3.39
N TRP A 8 -12.45 -0.96 4.16
CA TRP A 8 -11.52 -2.10 4.26
C TRP A 8 -11.34 -2.82 2.94
N LEU A 9 -12.43 -3.05 2.21
CA LEU A 9 -12.37 -3.69 0.90
C LEU A 9 -11.51 -2.86 -0.07
N ILE A 10 -11.76 -1.55 -0.17
CA ILE A 10 -10.98 -0.65 -1.03
C ILE A 10 -9.52 -0.64 -0.61
N PHE A 11 -9.24 -0.53 0.68
CA PHE A 11 -7.88 -0.48 1.22
C PHE A 11 -7.09 -1.76 0.91
N ILE A 12 -7.68 -2.94 1.17
CA ILE A 12 -7.02 -4.22 0.93
C ILE A 12 -6.81 -4.44 -0.57
N LEU A 13 -7.84 -4.25 -1.39
CA LEU A 13 -7.74 -4.43 -2.83
C LEU A 13 -6.74 -3.45 -3.45
N GLY A 14 -6.72 -2.20 -2.99
CA GLY A 14 -5.77 -1.19 -3.44
C GLY A 14 -4.33 -1.60 -3.14
N ASN A 15 -4.03 -2.06 -1.93
CA ASN A 15 -2.67 -2.52 -1.59
C ASN A 15 -2.28 -3.83 -2.29
N ILE A 16 -3.23 -4.73 -2.57
CA ILE A 16 -2.95 -5.93 -3.38
C ILE A 16 -2.63 -5.52 -4.81
N TYR A 17 -3.43 -4.63 -5.40
CA TYR A 17 -3.20 -4.10 -6.73
C TYR A 17 -1.83 -3.44 -6.85
N ASP A 18 -1.49 -2.61 -5.87
CA ASP A 18 -0.20 -1.92 -5.76
C ASP A 18 0.98 -2.90 -5.84
N VAL A 19 0.94 -3.97 -5.03
CA VAL A 19 1.96 -5.03 -5.08
C VAL A 19 2.07 -5.65 -6.47
N LEU A 20 0.94 -5.96 -7.10
CA LEU A 20 0.93 -6.59 -8.42
C LEU A 20 1.49 -5.66 -9.50
N ILE A 21 1.09 -4.38 -9.51
CA ILE A 21 1.53 -3.45 -10.54
C ILE A 21 3.02 -3.12 -10.39
N SER A 22 3.52 -2.93 -9.17
CA SER A 22 4.95 -2.69 -8.93
C SER A 22 5.80 -3.89 -9.35
N VAL A 23 5.38 -5.12 -9.00
CA VAL A 23 6.07 -6.36 -9.42
C VAL A 23 6.15 -6.48 -10.95
N ILE A 24 5.05 -6.16 -11.64
CA ILE A 24 5.01 -6.14 -13.11
C ILE A 24 5.93 -5.02 -13.63
N ALA A 25 5.81 -3.80 -13.12
CA ALA A 25 6.59 -2.65 -13.54
C ALA A 25 8.11 -2.92 -13.43
N TRP A 26 8.57 -3.41 -12.28
CA TRP A 26 9.96 -3.75 -12.03
C TRP A 26 10.46 -4.85 -12.97
N ARG A 27 9.61 -5.83 -13.29
CA ARG A 27 9.96 -6.88 -14.25
C ARG A 27 10.19 -6.35 -15.66
N TYR A 28 9.51 -5.27 -16.06
CA TYR A 28 9.66 -4.60 -17.35
C TYR A 28 10.66 -3.45 -17.34
N GLY A 29 11.39 -3.23 -16.24
CA GLY A 29 12.38 -2.15 -16.13
C GLY A 29 11.77 -0.77 -15.86
N ALA A 30 10.46 -0.67 -15.71
CA ALA A 30 9.80 0.53 -15.23
C ALA A 30 10.10 0.68 -13.74
N MET A 31 11.05 1.56 -13.41
CA MET A 31 11.41 1.84 -12.03
C MET A 31 10.35 2.72 -11.38
N GLU A 32 9.55 2.12 -10.52
CA GLU A 32 8.80 2.84 -9.51
C GLU A 32 9.77 3.19 -8.36
N ILE A 33 9.90 4.48 -8.03
CA ILE A 33 10.74 4.92 -6.91
C ILE A 33 9.98 4.66 -5.62
N ASN A 34 10.14 3.47 -5.04
CA ASN A 34 9.62 3.19 -3.72
C ASN A 34 10.62 3.64 -2.64
N GLN A 35 10.41 4.84 -2.08
CA GLN A 35 11.32 5.43 -1.09
C GLN A 35 11.53 4.52 0.12
N THR A 36 10.51 3.78 0.58
CA THR A 36 10.66 2.86 1.71
C THR A 36 11.61 1.70 1.40
N LEU A 37 11.57 1.15 0.19
CA LEU A 37 12.52 0.11 -0.22
C LEU A 37 13.94 0.67 -0.42
N ILE A 38 14.04 1.92 -0.86
CA ILE A 38 15.31 2.67 -0.95
C ILE A 38 15.91 2.88 0.44
N ASP A 39 15.12 3.34 1.40
CA ASP A 39 15.54 3.59 2.79
C ASP A 39 15.96 2.29 3.50
N LEU A 40 15.33 1.16 3.15
CA LEU A 40 15.72 -0.17 3.60
C LEU A 40 16.99 -0.70 2.91
N GLY A 41 17.58 0.05 1.98
CA GLY A 41 18.78 -0.35 1.24
C GLY A 41 18.53 -1.47 0.22
N LEU A 42 17.27 -1.79 -0.06
CA LEU A 42 16.90 -2.92 -0.93
C LEU A 42 16.86 -2.54 -2.42
N TRP A 43 16.98 -1.25 -2.72
CA TRP A 43 16.88 -0.70 -4.07
C TRP A 43 18.24 -0.34 -4.72
N TYR A 44 19.35 -0.44 -3.98
CA TYR A 44 20.70 -0.13 -4.47
C TYR A 44 21.52 -1.42 -4.69
N GLY A 45 21.93 -1.69 -5.94
CA GLY A 45 22.89 -2.76 -6.27
C GLY A 45 22.26 -4.06 -6.79
N ASN A 46 22.88 -5.21 -6.46
CA ASN A 46 22.50 -6.55 -6.95
C ASN A 46 21.48 -7.26 -6.04
N THR A 47 20.59 -6.53 -5.38
CA THR A 47 19.57 -7.13 -4.51
C THR A 47 18.67 -8.07 -5.33
N PRO A 48 18.52 -9.34 -4.94
CA PRO A 48 17.68 -10.27 -5.68
C PRO A 48 16.23 -9.78 -5.76
N PHE A 49 15.61 -9.90 -6.94
CA PHE A 49 14.22 -9.49 -7.18
C PHE A 49 13.24 -10.04 -6.13
N PHE A 50 13.39 -11.31 -5.74
CA PHE A 50 12.53 -11.92 -4.73
C PHE A 50 12.69 -11.29 -3.34
N ALA A 51 13.91 -10.89 -2.95
CA ALA A 51 14.13 -10.21 -1.67
C ALA A 51 13.44 -8.84 -1.63
N VAL A 52 13.46 -8.11 -2.75
CA VAL A 52 12.75 -6.84 -2.89
C VAL A 52 11.23 -7.04 -2.81
N MET A 53 10.71 -8.06 -3.49
CA MET A 53 9.29 -8.41 -3.47
C MET A 53 8.81 -8.82 -2.06
N GLU A 54 9.57 -9.66 -1.36
CA GLU A 54 9.27 -10.10 0.01
C GLU A 54 9.22 -8.92 0.97
N ALA A 55 10.21 -8.03 0.90
CA ALA A 55 10.23 -6.83 1.72
C ALA A 55 9.05 -5.91 1.41
N PHE A 56 8.70 -5.74 0.14
CA PHE A 56 7.58 -4.90 -0.25
C PHE A 56 6.24 -5.45 0.28
N VAL A 57 6.00 -6.75 0.15
CA VAL A 57 4.85 -7.42 0.75
C VAL A 57 4.85 -7.25 2.28
N GLY A 58 6.02 -7.42 2.92
CA GLY A 58 6.19 -7.21 4.36
C GLY A 58 5.79 -5.80 4.81
N VAL A 59 6.23 -4.77 4.09
CA VAL A 59 5.86 -3.36 4.36
C VAL A 59 4.34 -3.18 4.27
N LYS A 60 3.69 -3.75 3.25
CA LYS A 60 2.22 -3.67 3.10
C LYS A 60 1.47 -4.40 4.21
N LEU A 61 1.95 -5.56 4.63
CA LEU A 61 1.38 -6.30 5.77
C LEU A 61 1.52 -5.51 7.08
N ILE A 62 2.69 -4.90 7.32
CA ILE A 62 2.91 -4.02 8.49
C ILE A 62 1.94 -2.84 8.45
N LEU A 63 1.75 -2.21 7.29
CA LEU A 63 0.78 -1.13 7.12
C LEU A 63 -0.65 -1.59 7.46
N ILE A 64 -1.09 -2.73 6.93
CA ILE A 64 -2.43 -3.28 7.19
C ILE A 64 -2.62 -3.57 8.68
N VAL A 65 -1.65 -4.21 9.32
CA VAL A 65 -1.68 -4.52 10.76
C VAL A 65 -1.68 -3.24 11.59
N GLY A 66 -0.85 -2.26 11.23
CA GLY A 66 -0.77 -0.96 11.89
C GLY A 66 -2.10 -0.21 11.83
N VAL A 67 -2.73 -0.16 10.65
CA VAL A 67 -4.06 0.46 10.46
C VAL A 67 -5.12 -0.29 11.27
N TYR A 68 -5.10 -1.62 11.28
CA TYR A 68 -6.04 -2.40 12.10
C TYR A 68 -5.93 -2.02 13.59
N TRP A 69 -4.71 -1.97 14.13
CA TRP A 69 -4.49 -1.59 15.53
C TRP A 69 -4.85 -0.13 15.82
N PHE A 70 -4.55 0.77 14.89
CA PHE A 70 -4.97 2.17 14.97
C PHE A 70 -6.49 2.28 15.07
N LEU A 71 -7.24 1.58 14.22
CA LEU A 71 -8.70 1.59 14.26
C LEU A 71 -9.25 0.94 15.54
N LYS A 72 -8.56 -0.07 16.08
CA LYS A 72 -8.91 -0.68 17.37
C LYS A 72 -8.78 0.28 18.56
N LEU A 73 -8.00 1.36 18.43
CA LEU A 73 -7.97 2.42 19.44
C LEU A 73 -9.32 3.13 19.56
N PHE A 74 -10.10 3.24 18.48
CA PHE A 74 -11.43 3.88 18.52
C PHE A 74 -12.40 3.06 19.37
N GLU A 75 -12.36 1.73 19.25
CA GLU A 75 -13.11 0.82 20.12
C GLU A 75 -12.68 0.99 21.58
N LYS A 76 -11.37 1.02 21.85
CA LYS A 76 -10.82 1.18 23.21
C LYS A 76 -11.21 2.51 23.85
N LEU A 77 -11.26 3.58 23.06
CA LEU A 77 -11.62 4.94 23.49
C LEU A 77 -13.14 5.18 23.49
N ARG A 78 -13.97 4.17 23.14
CA ARG A 78 -15.43 4.27 23.06
C ARG A 78 -15.92 5.34 22.07
N VAL A 79 -15.22 5.47 20.95
CA VAL A 79 -15.54 6.38 19.83
C VAL A 79 -15.64 5.62 18.51
N ASP A 80 -16.05 4.35 18.57
CA ASP A 80 -16.22 3.40 17.46
C ASP A 80 -17.11 3.95 16.33
N LYS A 81 -18.13 4.76 16.66
CA LYS A 81 -18.97 5.44 15.66
C LYS A 81 -18.19 6.32 14.66
N TRP A 82 -16.98 6.75 15.03
CA TRP A 82 -16.10 7.58 14.21
C TRP A 82 -14.91 6.82 13.60
N GLN A 83 -14.80 5.51 13.83
CA GLN A 83 -13.70 4.68 13.33
C GLN A 83 -13.55 4.78 11.81
N TRP A 84 -14.66 4.87 11.08
CA TRP A 84 -14.63 5.04 9.62
C TRP A 84 -13.97 6.35 9.19
N LEU A 85 -14.16 7.45 9.93
CA LEU A 85 -13.48 8.73 9.64
C LEU A 85 -11.98 8.61 9.85
N GLY A 86 -11.55 7.91 10.91
CA GLY A 86 -10.13 7.63 11.15
C GLY A 86 -9.50 6.81 10.03
N PHE A 87 -10.29 5.98 9.34
CA PHE A 87 -9.80 5.13 8.26
C PHE A 87 -9.70 5.86 6.90
N VAL A 88 -10.57 6.84 6.65
CA VAL A 88 -10.62 7.57 5.36
C VAL A 88 -9.26 8.06 4.87
N PRO A 89 -8.39 8.69 5.68
CA PRO A 89 -7.08 9.14 5.23
C PRO A 89 -6.22 8.01 4.64
N PHE A 90 -6.22 6.83 5.25
CA PHE A 90 -5.44 5.69 4.76
C PHE A 90 -5.96 5.17 3.42
N VAL A 91 -7.29 5.12 3.27
CA VAL A 91 -7.93 4.71 2.01
C VAL A 91 -7.61 5.70 0.90
N LEU A 92 -7.73 7.00 1.17
CA LEU A 92 -7.40 8.04 0.19
C LEU A 92 -5.94 7.99 -0.23
N THR A 93 -5.01 7.80 0.73
CA THR A 93 -3.60 7.61 0.42
C THR A 93 -3.38 6.37 -0.45
N THR A 94 -4.00 5.23 -0.14
CA THR A 94 -3.89 4.02 -0.98
C THR A 94 -4.41 4.26 -2.39
N ILE A 95 -5.56 4.92 -2.55
CA ILE A 95 -6.09 5.25 -3.90
C ILE A 95 -5.11 6.17 -4.64
N PHE A 96 -4.59 7.20 -3.98
CA PHE A 96 -3.67 8.15 -4.59
C PHE A 96 -2.39 7.47 -5.09
N VAL A 97 -1.78 6.64 -4.26
CA VAL A 97 -0.57 5.86 -4.59
C VAL A 97 -0.85 4.97 -5.80
N VAL A 98 -1.90 4.14 -5.74
CA VAL A 98 -2.28 3.24 -6.84
C VAL A 98 -2.48 4.01 -8.15
N VAL A 99 -3.19 5.13 -8.13
CA VAL A 99 -3.43 5.95 -9.34
C VAL A 99 -2.11 6.52 -9.88
N TYR A 100 -1.26 7.04 -9.00
CA TYR A 100 0.03 7.61 -9.36
C TYR A 100 0.97 6.57 -9.98
N ASP A 101 1.09 5.39 -9.36
CA ASP A 101 1.98 4.34 -9.84
C ASP A 101 1.48 3.72 -11.14
N THR A 102 0.16 3.54 -11.27
CA THR A 102 -0.46 3.11 -12.54
C THR A 102 -0.19 4.12 -13.65
N TYR A 103 -0.34 5.43 -13.36
CA TYR A 103 -0.06 6.48 -14.33
C TYR A 103 1.40 6.46 -14.78
N ASN A 104 2.35 6.38 -13.84
CA ASN A 104 3.77 6.29 -14.16
C ASN A 104 4.11 5.06 -14.98
N PHE A 105 3.53 3.91 -14.62
CA PHE A 105 3.73 2.68 -15.36
C PHE A 105 3.23 2.80 -16.81
N ILE A 106 2.03 3.34 -17.02
CA ILE A 106 1.48 3.58 -18.36
C ILE A 106 2.38 4.53 -19.15
N MET A 107 2.79 5.65 -18.56
CA MET A 107 3.67 6.63 -19.21
C MET A 107 5.06 6.09 -19.54
N HIS A 108 5.52 5.04 -18.87
CA HIS A 108 6.78 4.38 -19.19
C HIS A 108 6.66 3.39 -20.37
N LEU A 109 5.45 2.90 -20.65
CA LEU A 109 5.19 1.95 -21.73
C LEU A 109 5.02 2.61 -23.11
N PHE A 110 4.77 3.93 -23.16
CA PHE A 110 4.57 4.73 -24.38
C PHE A 110 5.69 5.74 -24.57
#